data_AF-A0A2H0VE70-F1
#
_entry.id   AF-A0A2H0VE70-F1
#
_cell.length_a   1.000
_cell.length_b   1.000
_cell.length_c   1.000
_cell.angle_alpha   90.00
_cell.angle_beta   90.00
_cell.angle_gamma   90.00
#
_symmetry.space_group_name_H-M   'P 1'
#
loop_
_entity.id
_entity.type
_entity.pdbx_description
1 polymer ?
#
loop_
_entity_poly.entity_id
_entity_poly.type
_entity_poly.pdbx_seq_one_letter_code
_entity_poly.pdbx_strand_id
1 'polypeptide(L)' 'MVIELDEGCHNIKRIGEHDMKKQQYQESKGYRVSRFWNNEVENNIEGVLEVIRREVEQKVIFNLFRPSGHPLHELGRI' A
#
# COMPACT_ATOMS: atom_id res chain seq x y z
N MET A 1 -1.80 -2.18 6.38
CA MET A 1 -0.70 -2.09 5.39
C MET A 1 0.21 -3.26 5.67
N VAL A 2 0.82 -3.82 4.64
CA VAL A 2 1.81 -4.88 4.75
C VAL A 2 3.11 -4.35 4.17
N ILE A 3 4.21 -4.58 4.87
CA ILE A 3 5.56 -4.23 4.41
C ILE A 3 6.31 -5.55 4.18
N GLU A 4 6.89 -5.69 2.99
CA GLU A 4 7.69 -6.86 2.62
C GLU A 4 9.12 -6.42 2.28
N LEU A 5 10.09 -7.23 2.69
CA LEU A 5 11.50 -7.02 2.39
C LEU A 5 11.95 -8.03 1.34
N ASP A 6 12.66 -7.56 0.32
CA ASP A 6 13.15 -8.37 -0.79
C ASP A 6 14.68 -8.41 -0.80
N GLU A 7 15.21 -9.61 -0.62
CA GLU A 7 16.61 -9.96 -0.90
C GLU A 7 16.63 -10.55 -2.30
N GLY A 8 16.89 -9.73 -3.33
CA GLY A 8 16.93 -10.25 -4.68
C GLY A 8 18.04 -11.29 -4.84
N CYS A 9 17.65 -12.56 -4.90
CA CYS A 9 18.52 -13.63 -5.39
C CYS A 9 17.71 -14.85 -5.90
N HIS A 10 17.78 -15.03 -7.23
CA HIS A 10 17.87 -16.33 -7.93
C HIS A 10 16.62 -17.14 -8.33
N ASN A 11 15.38 -16.63 -8.30
CA ASN A 11 14.33 -17.33 -9.07
C ASN A 11 13.16 -16.47 -9.56
N ILE A 12 13.48 -15.55 -10.46
CA ILE A 12 12.59 -14.51 -11.02
C ILE A 12 11.25 -15.06 -11.54
N LYS A 13 11.19 -16.33 -12.02
CA LYS A 13 9.96 -16.92 -12.57
C LYS A 13 9.03 -17.56 -11.54
N ARG A 14 9.57 -18.31 -10.56
CA ARG A 14 8.75 -19.01 -9.55
C ARG A 14 8.32 -18.09 -8.40
N ILE A 15 9.15 -17.09 -8.11
CA ILE A 15 8.85 -16.05 -7.11
C ILE A 15 7.75 -15.14 -7.65
N GLY A 16 7.78 -14.75 -8.93
CA GLY A 16 6.79 -13.83 -9.51
C GLY A 16 5.33 -14.30 -9.41
N GLU A 17 5.04 -15.58 -9.67
CA GLU A 17 3.65 -16.08 -9.63
C GLU A 17 3.12 -16.26 -8.21
N HIS A 18 3.96 -16.74 -7.29
CA HIS A 18 3.56 -16.92 -5.90
C HIS A 18 3.46 -15.58 -5.16
N ASP A 19 4.42 -14.67 -5.38
CA ASP A 19 4.38 -13.31 -4.83
C ASP A 19 3.21 -12.51 -5.39
N MET A 20 2.90 -12.64 -6.69
CA MET A 20 1.73 -11.99 -7.26
C MET A 20 0.43 -12.51 -6.66
N LYS A 21 0.28 -13.83 -6.46
CA LYS A 21 -0.92 -14.40 -5.80
C LYS A 21 -1.03 -13.95 -4.35
N LYS A 22 0.10 -13.92 -3.62
CA LYS A 22 0.15 -13.44 -2.24
C LYS A 22 -0.20 -11.96 -2.15
N GLN A 23 0.33 -11.13 -3.05
CA GLN A 23 0.02 -9.72 -3.14
C GLN A 23 -1.46 -9.50 -3.46
N GLN A 24 -1.99 -10.15 -4.49
CA GLN A 24 -3.40 -10.08 -4.87
C GLN A 24 -4.33 -10.50 -3.71
N TYR A 25 -3.97 -11.55 -2.97
CA TYR A 25 -4.72 -11.97 -1.80
C TYR A 25 -4.75 -10.88 -0.74
N GLN A 26 -3.59 -10.29 -0.40
CA GLN A 26 -3.50 -9.23 0.60
C GLN A 26 -4.25 -7.97 0.18
N GLU A 27 -4.15 -7.59 -1.09
CA GLU A 27 -4.91 -6.48 -1.68
C GLU A 27 -6.42 -6.73 -1.65
N SER A 28 -6.87 -7.95 -1.94
CA SER A 28 -8.29 -8.32 -1.85
C SER A 28 -8.85 -8.23 -0.43
N LYS A 29 -8.00 -8.29 0.59
CA LYS A 29 -8.38 -8.09 2.00
C LYS A 29 -8.35 -6.62 2.42
N GLY A 30 -8.06 -5.69 1.50
CA GLY A 30 -7.99 -4.25 1.76
C GLY A 30 -6.65 -3.80 2.36
N TYR A 31 -5.61 -4.63 2.27
CA TYR A 31 -4.26 -4.24 2.62
C TYR A 31 -3.53 -3.69 1.39
N ARG A 32 -2.87 -2.55 1.55
CA ARG A 32 -1.83 -2.11 0.62
C ARG A 32 -0.53 -2.85 0.96
N VAL A 33 0.14 -3.41 -0.05
CA VAL A 33 1.46 -4.04 0.07
C VAL A 33 2.51 -3.06 -0.46
N SER A 34 3.52 -2.78 0.36
CA SER A 34 4.69 -1.96 -0.03
C SER A 34 5.94 -2.80 0.16
N ARG A 35 6.80 -2.85 -0.85
CA ARG A 35 7.99 -3.69 -0.87
C ARG A 35 9.25 -2.83 -0.94
N PHE A 36 10.22 -3.16 -0.10
CA PHE A 36 11.53 -2.50 -0.06
C PHE A 36 12.62 -3.54 -0.27
N TRP A 37 13.67 -3.14 -0.95
CA TRP A 37 14.87 -3.97 -1.01
C TRP A 37 15.61 -3.93 0.32
N ASN A 38 16.21 -5.04 0.73
CA ASN A 38 17.01 -5.07 1.96
C ASN A 38 18.09 -3.99 1.98
N ASN A 39 18.79 -3.79 0.86
CA ASN A 39 19.82 -2.76 0.76
C ASN A 39 19.26 -1.33 0.94
N GLU A 40 18.01 -1.06 0.58
CA GLU A 40 17.38 0.25 0.84
C GLU A 40 17.15 0.44 2.33
N VAL A 41 16.72 -0.60 3.04
CA VAL A 41 16.52 -0.56 4.49
C VAL A 41 17.87 -0.40 5.22
N GLU A 42 18.89 -1.14 4.78
CA GLU A 42 20.21 -1.12 5.40
C GLU A 42 20.95 0.22 5.17
N ASN A 43 20.78 0.83 3.99
CA ASN A 43 21.55 2.01 3.60
C ASN A 43 20.76 3.33 3.63
N ASN A 44 19.43 3.29 3.76
CA ASN A 44 18.57 4.47 3.71
C ASN A 44 17.27 4.27 4.51
N ILE A 45 17.41 3.92 5.79
CA ILE A 45 16.26 3.65 6.66
C ILE A 45 15.34 4.88 6.78
N GLU A 46 15.88 6.09 6.82
CA GLU A 46 15.10 7.33 6.91
C GLU A 46 14.21 7.51 5.66
N GLY A 47 14.74 7.22 4.47
CA GLY A 47 13.96 7.28 3.23
C GLY A 47 12.82 6.25 3.21
N VAL A 48 13.09 5.03 3.67
CA VAL A 48 12.07 3.97 3.79
C VAL A 48 10.97 4.38 4.77
N LEU A 49 11.35 4.89 5.95
CA LEU A 49 10.39 5.36 6.95
C LEU A 49 9.54 6.53 6.44
N GLU A 50 10.13 7.45 5.67
CA GLU A 50 9.39 8.56 5.07
C GLU A 50 8.32 8.08 4.08
N VAL A 51 8.65 7.09 3.26
CA VAL A 51 7.67 6.47 2.33
C VAL A 51 6.53 5.84 3.13
N ILE A 52 6.84 5.03 4.14
CA ILE A 52 5.82 4.38 4.98
C ILE A 52 4.94 5.43 5.67
N ARG A 53 5.54 6.49 6.23
CA ARG A 53 4.82 7.58 6.90
C ARG A 53 3.80 8.21 5.96
N ARG A 54 4.22 8.60 4.75
CA ARG A 54 3.34 9.21 3.74
C ARG A 54 2.18 8.30 3.35
N GLU A 55 2.42 7.01 3.17
CA GLU A 55 1.38 6.06 2.81
C GLU A 55 0.31 5.89 3.90
N VAL A 56 0.75 5.88 5.17
CA VAL A 56 -0.16 5.82 6.32
C VAL A 56 -0.96 7.13 6.45
N GLU A 57 -0.31 8.29 6.31
CA GLU A 57 -0.96 9.60 6.41
C GLU A 57 -2.04 9.81 5.32
N GLN A 58 -1.75 9.44 4.07
CA GLN A 58 -2.75 9.49 3.00
C GLN A 58 -3.98 8.63 3.31
N LYS A 59 -3.78 7.46 3.94
CA LYS A 59 -4.89 6.59 4.34
C LYS A 59 -5.71 7.21 5.46
N VAL A 60 -5.08 7.89 6.41
CA VAL A 60 -5.77 8.60 7.50
C VAL A 60 -6.64 9.71 6.93
N ILE A 61 -6.09 10.55 6.04
CA ILE A 61 -6.85 11.63 5.39
C ILE A 61 -8.02 11.07 4.58
N PHE A 62 -7.79 10.07 3.73
CA PHE A 62 -8.87 9.44 2.94
C PHE A 62 -9.98 8.84 3.82
N ASN A 63 -9.63 8.20 4.93
CA ASN A 63 -10.61 7.62 5.85
C ASN A 63 -11.39 8.69 6.63
N LEU A 64 -10.73 9.76 7.06
CA LEU A 64 -11.35 10.86 7.80
C LEU A 64 -12.28 11.70 6.90
N PHE A 65 -11.97 11.81 5.61
CA PHE A 65 -12.74 12.57 4.64
C PHE A 65 -13.62 11.70 3.74
N ARG A 66 -14.01 10.48 4.13
CA ARG A 66 -15.01 9.72 3.36
C ARG A 66 -16.26 10.61 3.21
N PRO A 67 -16.58 11.14 2.01
CA PRO A 67 -17.92 11.64 1.81
C PRO A 67 -18.80 10.40 1.95
N SER A 68 -19.62 10.36 3.00
CA SER A 68 -20.67 9.35 3.12
C SER A 68 -21.31 9.21 1.74
N GLY A 69 -21.42 7.99 1.23
CA GLY A 69 -21.89 7.70 -0.13
C GLY A 69 -23.34 8.10 -0.43
N HIS A 70 -23.78 9.25 0.04
CA HIS A 70 -24.95 9.95 -0.46
C HIS A 70 -24.58 10.70 -1.74
N PRO A 71 -25.33 10.49 -2.84
CA PRO A 71 -25.22 11.32 -4.01
C PRO A 71 -25.48 12.79 -3.62
N LEU A 72 -24.59 13.70 -4.03
CA LEU A 72 -24.82 15.15 -4.01
C LEU A 72 -25.84 15.52 -5.08
N HIS A 73 -27.08 15.03 -4.98
CA HIS A 73 -28.14 15.32 -5.94
C HIS A 73 -29.46 15.70 -5.25
N GLU A 74 -29.41 16.50 -4.18
CA GLU A 74 -30.63 17.03 -3.57
C GLU A 74 -30.46 18.37 -2.83
N LEU A 75 -29.52 19.20 -3.26
CA LEU A 75 -29.50 20.62 -2.88
C LEU A 75 -29.84 21.47 -4.10
N GLY A 76 -31.14 21.77 -4.26
CA GLY A 76 -31.59 22.69 -5.30
C GLY A 76 -33.04 22.57 -5.76
N ARG A 77 -33.99 22.33 -4.84
CA ARG A 77 -35.39 22.74 -5.05
C ARG A 77 -35.93 23.35 -3.77
N ILE A 78 -35.68 24.64 -3.59
CA ILE A 78 -36.62 25.59 -3.00
C ILE A 78 -36.50 26.87 -3.82
#